data_AF-A0A8S3H590-F1
#
_entry.id   AF-A0A8S3H590-F1
#
_cell.length_a   1.000
_cell.length_b   1.000
_cell.length_c   1.000
_cell.angle_alpha   90.00
_cell.angle_beta   90.00
_cell.angle_gamma   90.00
#
_symmetry.space_group_name_H-M   'P 1'
#
loop_
_entity.id
_entity.type
_entity.pdbx_description
1 polymer ?
#
loop_
_entity_poly.entity_id
_entity_poly.type
_entity_poly.pdbx_seq_one_letter_code
_entity_poly.pdbx_strand_id
1 'polypeptide(L)' 'QNDAIIKCNGITHAHDPKLNDNVQVVLTGTKRRILADVDVPIGKIYEEEVKKFASIQYS' A
#
# COMPACT_ATOMS: atom_id res chain seq x y z
N GLN A 1 -0.77 21.04 -21.05
CA GLN A 1 0.32 20.14 -20.64
C GLN A 1 0.99 20.77 -19.43
N ASN A 2 0.66 20.35 -18.21
CA ASN A 2 1.31 20.83 -16.99
C ASN A 2 1.17 19.76 -15.91
N ASP A 3 1.85 18.64 -16.11
CA ASP A 3 2.17 17.72 -15.03
C ASP A 3 3.62 17.97 -14.65
N ALA A 4 3.83 18.75 -13.59
CA ALA A 4 5.14 18.98 -13.02
C ALA A 4 5.62 17.65 -12.40
N ILE A 5 6.44 16.92 -13.15
CA ILE A 5 7.19 15.79 -12.63
C ILE A 5 8.19 16.35 -11.62
N ILE A 6 7.92 16.15 -10.32
CA ILE A 6 8.89 16.43 -9.26
C ILE A 6 10.05 15.44 -9.44
N LYS A 7 11.14 15.92 -10.04
CA LYS A 7 12.41 15.16 -10.14
C LYS A 7 13.12 15.21 -8.80
N CYS A 8 12.91 14.23 -7.95
CA CYS A 8 13.82 13.94 -6.85
C CYS A 8 15.14 13.40 -7.42
N ASN A 9 16.24 14.06 -7.06
CA ASN A 9 17.65 13.74 -7.34
C ASN A 9 17.93 12.33 -7.91
N GLY A 10 18.10 12.24 -9.23
CA GLY A 10 18.92 11.21 -9.91
C GLY A 10 18.49 9.74 -9.83
N ILE A 11 17.47 9.38 -9.05
CA ILE A 11 16.96 8.01 -8.96
C ILE A 11 15.71 7.94 -9.83
N THR A 12 15.85 7.36 -11.01
CA THR A 12 14.73 6.98 -11.85
C THR A 12 13.88 5.97 -11.05
N HIS A 13 12.72 6.40 -10.53
CA HIS A 13 11.70 5.52 -9.91
C HIS A 13 11.07 4.53 -10.92
N ALA A 14 11.73 4.25 -12.05
CA ALA A 14 11.31 3.26 -13.04
C ALA A 14 11.75 1.84 -12.69
N HIS A 15 12.51 1.65 -11.59
CA HIS A 15 13.04 0.36 -11.17
C HIS A 15 12.57 -0.09 -9.79
N ASP A 16 11.57 0.55 -9.19
CA ASP A 16 10.93 -0.09 -8.04
C ASP A 16 10.27 -1.37 -8.56
N PRO A 17 10.74 -2.57 -8.13
CA PRO A 17 10.18 -3.82 -8.61
C PRO A 17 8.68 -3.78 -8.30
N LYS A 18 7.86 -4.07 -9.32
CA LYS A 18 6.41 -4.14 -9.13
C LYS A 18 6.18 -5.10 -7.97
N LEU A 19 5.65 -4.57 -6.87
CA LEU A 19 5.27 -5.39 -5.73
C LEU A 19 4.34 -6.50 -6.23
N ASN A 20 4.48 -7.69 -5.65
CA ASN A 20 3.60 -8.81 -5.96
C ASN A 20 2.14 -8.34 -5.88
N ASP A 21 1.30 -8.78 -6.81
CA ASP A 21 -0.10 -8.34 -6.91
C ASP A 21 -0.85 -8.52 -5.57
N ASN A 22 -0.55 -9.59 -4.82
CA ASN A 22 -1.11 -9.82 -3.49
C ASN A 22 -0.74 -8.73 -2.47
N VAL A 23 0.51 -8.24 -2.54
CA VAL A 23 1.01 -7.14 -1.69
C VAL A 23 0.37 -5.82 -2.11
N GLN A 24 0.21 -5.57 -3.42
CA GLN A 24 -0.45 -4.36 -3.92
C GLN A 24 -1.92 -4.28 -3.49
N VAL A 25 -2.65 -5.41 -3.53
CA VAL A 25 -4.05 -5.50 -3.11
C VAL A 25 -4.19 -5.14 -1.63
N VAL A 26 -3.33 -5.69 -0.77
CA VAL A 26 -3.37 -5.42 0.68
C VAL A 26 -2.99 -3.98 0.99
N LEU A 27 -1.95 -3.43 0.36
CA LEU A 27 -1.57 -2.03 0.55
C LEU A 27 -2.68 -1.07 0.12
N THR A 28 -3.34 -1.36 -1.00
CA THR A 28 -4.45 -0.56 -1.51
C THR A 28 -5.65 -0.62 -0.56
N GLY A 29 -5.99 -1.81 -0.05
CA GLY A 29 -7.05 -2.00 0.95
C GLY A 29 -6.76 -1.29 2.27
N THR A 30 -5.54 -1.44 2.78
CA THR A 30 -5.06 -0.80 4.01
C THR A 30 -5.14 0.73 3.89
N LYS A 31 -4.64 1.30 2.79
CA LYS A 31 -4.71 2.74 2.54
C LYS A 31 -6.15 3.23 2.51
N ARG A 32 -7.05 2.51 1.84
CA ARG A 32 -8.48 2.86 1.78
C ARG A 32 -9.12 2.87 3.17
N ARG A 33 -8.84 1.87 4.00
CA ARG A 33 -9.38 1.78 5.36
C ARG A 33 -8.83 2.86 6.29
N ILE A 34 -7.52 3.14 6.26
CA ILE A 34 -6.93 4.24 7.04
C ILE A 34 -7.62 5.58 6.73
N LEU A 35 -7.99 5.81 5.47
CA LEU A 35 -8.65 7.05 5.04
C LEU A 35 -10.16 7.07 5.33
N ALA A 36 -10.82 5.91 5.37
CA ALA A 36 -12.26 5.80 5.60
C ALA A 36 -12.61 5.71 7.10
N ASP A 37 -11.83 4.94 7.85
CA ASP A 37 -12.06 4.62 9.25
C ASP A 37 -11.17 5.50 10.15
N VAL A 38 -11.37 6.82 10.10
CA VAL A 38 -10.53 7.79 10.83
C VAL A 38 -10.58 7.63 12.36
N ASP A 39 -11.65 7.01 12.88
CA ASP A 39 -11.84 6.72 14.30
C ASP A 39 -11.14 5.43 14.75
N VAL A 40 -10.64 4.63 13.80
CA VAL A 40 -9.95 3.37 14.11
C VAL A 40 -8.44 3.63 14.12
N PRO A 41 -7.73 3.26 15.20
CA PRO A 41 -6.28 3.39 15.24
C PRO A 41 -5.62 2.65 14.07
N ILE A 42 -4.70 3.34 13.38
CA ILE A 42 -3.98 2.78 12.22
C ILE A 42 -3.33 1.43 12.55
N GLY A 43 -2.79 1.28 13.77
CA GLY A 43 -2.21 0.02 14.23
C GLY A 43 -3.20 -1.16 14.21
N LYS A 44 -4.46 -0.92 14.58
CA LYS A 44 -5.51 -1.94 14.54
C LYS A 44 -5.87 -2.32 13.10
N ILE A 45 -5.97 -1.33 12.22
CA ILE A 45 -6.20 -1.56 10.77
C ILE A 45 -5.04 -2.39 10.20
N TYR A 46 -3.80 -2.04 10.53
CA TYR A 46 -2.61 -2.76 10.08
C TYR A 46 -2.63 -4.23 10.54
N GLU A 47 -2.90 -4.51 11.81
CA GLU A 47 -2.98 -5.89 12.32
C GLU A 47 -4.03 -6.73 11.61
N GLU A 48 -5.21 -6.17 11.34
CA GLU A 48 -6.28 -6.87 10.63
C GLU A 48 -5.92 -7.18 9.17
N GLU A 49 -5.32 -6.23 8.45
CA GLU A 49 -4.91 -6.42 7.06
C GLU A 49 -3.71 -7.37 6.93
N VAL A 50 -2.76 -7.36 7.88
CA VAL A 50 -1.66 -8.33 7.93
C VAL A 50 -2.18 -9.75 8.19
N LYS A 51 -3.16 -9.93 9.09
CA LYS A 51 -3.79 -11.24 9.33
C LYS A 51 -4.48 -11.76 8.06
N LYS A 52 -5.18 -10.90 7.32
CA LYS A 52 -5.76 -11.25 6.02
C LYS A 52 -4.68 -11.66 5.01
N PHE A 53 -3.59 -10.90 4.92
CA PHE A 53 -2.48 -11.24 4.02
C PHE A 53 -1.85 -12.60 4.35
N ALA A 54 -1.58 -12.86 5.62
CA ALA A 54 -1.05 -14.16 6.06
C ALA A 54 -1.99 -15.31 5.66
N SER A 55 -3.31 -15.12 5.78
CA SER A 55 -4.29 -16.16 5.41
C SER A 55 -4.31 -16.48 3.90
N ILE A 56 -3.96 -15.53 3.03
CA ILE A 56 -3.92 -15.72 1.57
C ILE A 56 -2.74 -16.61 1.15
N GLN A 57 -1.66 -16.64 1.92
CA GLN A 57 -0.45 -17.42 1.61
C GLN A 57 -0.59 -18.93 1.92
N TYR A 58 -1.63 -19.33 2.67
CA TYR A 58 -1.85 -20.71 3.11
C TYR A 58 -3.08 -21.38 2.47
N SER A 59 -3.63 -20.80 1.40
CA SER A 59 -4.76 -21.35 0.62
C SER A 59 -4.28 -21.78 -0.76
#